data_AF-A0A0F9LDQ9-F1
#
_entry.id   AF-A0A0F9LDQ9-F1
#
_cell.length_a   1.000
_cell.length_b   1.000
_cell.length_c   1.000
_cell.angle_alpha   90.00
_cell.angle_beta   90.00
_cell.angle_gamma   90.00
#
_symmetry.space_group_name_H-M   'P 1'
#
loop_
_entity.id
_entity.type
_entity.pdbx_description
1 polymer ?
#
loop_
_entity_poly.entity_id
_entity_poly.type
_entity_poly.pdbx_seq_one_letter_code
_entity_poly.pdbx_strand_id
1 'polypeptide(L)' 'MSRSRNMDEDWTPKTKLGELVKQGLITLEKIFQNNLVVKEKEIINILLPQLNESVVKISMVQLMTA' A
#
# COMPACT_ATOMS: atom_id res chain seq x y z
N MET A 1 23.10 15.87 3.99
CA MET A 1 22.15 15.31 4.98
C MET A 1 21.52 14.06 4.38
N SER A 2 21.93 12.90 4.85
CA SER A 2 21.32 11.61 4.48
C SER A 2 19.91 11.56 5.09
N ARG A 3 18.88 11.64 4.25
CA ARG A 3 17.53 11.25 4.64
C ARG A 3 17.55 9.75 4.89
N SER A 4 17.84 9.34 6.12
CA SER A 4 17.47 8.02 6.60
C SER A 4 15.94 7.98 6.58
N ARG A 5 15.37 7.57 5.44
CA ARG A 5 13.98 7.11 5.39
C ARG A 5 13.99 5.91 6.32
N ASN A 6 13.36 6.04 7.48
CA ASN A 6 13.14 4.94 8.40
C ASN A 6 12.58 3.77 7.59
N MET A 7 13.45 2.81 7.30
CA MET A 7 13.06 1.50 6.84
C MET A 7 12.56 0.79 8.10
N ASP A 8 11.49 0.03 7.94
CA ASP A 8 10.99 -0.89 8.96
C ASP A 8 10.23 -0.23 10.12
N GLU A 9 9.22 0.59 9.78
CA GLU A 9 8.10 0.77 10.70
C GLU A 9 7.20 -0.48 10.57
N ASP A 10 7.21 -1.33 11.60
CA ASP A 10 6.33 -2.51 11.67
C ASP A 10 4.88 -2.08 11.40
N TRP A 11 4.35 -2.49 10.24
CA TRP A 11 3.00 -2.09 9.84
C TRP A 11 1.99 -2.61 10.87
N THR A 12 1.32 -1.66 11.52
CA THR A 12 0.20 -1.93 12.41
C THR A 12 -1.09 -1.66 11.64
N PRO A 13 -1.86 -2.71 11.29
CA PRO A 13 -3.03 -2.58 10.46
C PRO A 13 -4.09 -1.73 11.15
N LYS A 14 -4.69 -0.80 10.41
CA LYS A 14 -5.77 0.06 10.92
C LYS A 14 -7.15 -0.44 10.52
N THR A 15 -7.21 -1.42 9.61
CA THR A 15 -8.45 -2.02 9.14
C THR A 15 -8.54 -3.50 9.51
N LYS A 16 -9.78 -4.00 9.67
CA LYS A 16 -10.03 -5.44 9.83
C LYS A 16 -9.43 -6.26 8.70
N LEU A 17 -9.44 -5.73 7.48
CA LEU A 17 -8.82 -6.38 6.33
C LEU A 17 -7.29 -6.49 6.54
N GLY A 18 -6.65 -5.41 6.97
CA GLY A 18 -5.22 -5.42 7.25
C GLY A 18 -4.82 -6.39 8.37
N GLU A 19 -5.65 -6.53 9.40
CA GLU A 19 -5.44 -7.47 10.49
C GLU A 19 -5.53 -8.92 10.02
N LEU A 20 -6.54 -9.24 9.20
CA LEU A 20 -6.69 -10.56 8.56
C LEU A 20 -5.52 -10.87 7.61
N VAL A 21 -5.02 -9.87 6.87
CA VAL A 21 -3.86 -10.02 5.97
C VAL A 21 -2.59 -10.26 6.76
N LYS A 22 -2.37 -9.52 7.86
CA LYS A 22 -1.22 -9.70 8.76
C LYS A 22 -1.23 -11.09 9.43
N GLN A 23 -2.42 -11.63 9.70
CA GLN A 23 -2.59 -13.00 10.20
C GLN A 23 -2.43 -14.08 9.12
N GLY A 24 -2.38 -13.72 7.83
CA GLY A 24 -2.24 -14.67 6.72
C GLY A 24 -3.51 -15.46 6.39
N LEU A 25 -4.68 -15.00 6.84
CA LEU A 25 -5.96 -15.73 6.70
C LEU A 25 -6.71 -15.42 5.39
N ILE A 26 -6.22 -14.48 4.60
CA ILE A 26 -6.90 -13.97 3.41
C ILE A 26 -5.94 -13.83 2.23
N THR A 27 -6.36 -14.40 1.10
CA THR A 27 -5.71 -14.29 -0.21
C THR A 27 -6.35 -13.16 -1.02
N LEU A 28 -5.60 -12.60 -1.97
CA LEU A 28 -6.04 -11.57 -2.91
C LEU A 28 -7.37 -11.94 -3.62
N GLU A 29 -7.52 -13.18 -4.05
CA GLU A 29 -8.75 -13.67 -4.73
C GLU A 29 -9.99 -13.51 -3.86
N LYS A 30 -9.86 -13.75 -2.55
CA LYS A 30 -10.95 -13.67 -1.59
C LYS A 30 -11.33 -12.21 -1.29
N ILE A 31 -10.37 -11.30 -1.38
CA ILE A 31 -10.61 -9.84 -1.32
C ILE A 31 -11.50 -9.42 -2.50
N PHE A 32 -11.16 -9.88 -3.70
CA PHE A 32 -11.93 -9.57 -4.92
C PHE A 32 -13.31 -10.22 -4.92
N GLN A 33 -13.43 -11.49 -4.54
CA GLN A 33 -14.73 -12.18 -4.47
C GLN A 33 -15.69 -11.52 -3.47
N ASN A 34 -15.18 -11.03 -2.34
CA ASN A 34 -15.99 -10.40 -1.31
C ASN A 34 -16.17 -8.89 -1.52
N ASN A 35 -15.72 -8.36 -2.66
CA ASN A 35 -15.84 -6.94 -3.01
C ASN A 35 -15.26 -6.00 -1.93
N LEU A 36 -14.20 -6.45 -1.24
CA LEU A 36 -13.58 -5.72 -0.14
C LEU A 36 -12.66 -4.62 -0.69
N VAL A 37 -12.78 -3.42 -0.11
CA VAL A 37 -11.96 -2.27 -0.53
C VAL A 37 -10.63 -2.28 0.22
N VAL A 38 -9.53 -2.36 -0.52
CA VAL A 38 -8.17 -2.21 0.01
C VAL A 38 -7.88 -0.73 0.21
N LYS A 39 -7.64 -0.32 1.46
CA LYS A 39 -7.36 1.08 1.84
C LYS A 39 -5.91 1.31 2.29
N GLU A 40 -5.17 0.25 2.57
CA GLU A 40 -3.80 0.29 3.08
C GLU A 40 -2.86 -0.26 2.01
N LYS A 41 -1.77 0.46 1.72
CA LYS A 41 -0.79 0.06 0.69
C LYS A 41 0.01 -1.17 1.13
N GLU A 42 0.21 -1.31 2.44
CA GLU A 42 0.98 -2.40 3.04
C GLU A 42 0.33 -3.78 2.82
N ILE A 43 -1.00 -3.83 2.68
CA ILE A 43 -1.74 -5.04 2.28
C ILE A 43 -1.22 -5.56 0.92
N ILE A 44 -1.01 -4.65 -0.04
CA ILE A 44 -0.54 -5.00 -1.37
C ILE A 44 0.92 -5.43 -1.31
N ASN A 45 1.75 -4.76 -0.51
CA ASN A 45 3.16 -5.13 -0.33
C ASN A 45 3.34 -6.54 0.22
N ILE A 46 2.46 -6.98 1.13
CA ILE A 46 2.51 -8.33 1.71
C ILE A 46 1.97 -9.38 0.75
N LEU A 47 0.85 -9.10 0.09
CA LEU A 47 0.21 -10.07 -0.81
C LEU A 47 0.96 -10.21 -2.14
N LEU A 48 1.63 -9.15 -2.59
CA LEU A 48 2.32 -9.07 -3.89
C LEU A 48 3.69 -8.38 -3.73
N PRO A 49 4.68 -9.06 -3.15
CA PRO A 49 6.01 -8.49 -2.92
C PRO A 49 6.81 -8.23 -4.22
N GLN A 50 6.46 -8.93 -5.31
CA GLN A 50 7.14 -8.80 -6.62
C GLN A 50 6.47 -7.81 -7.58
N LEU A 51 5.65 -6.88 -7.06
CA LEU A 51 4.97 -5.90 -7.90
C LEU A 51 6.00 -4.89 -8.45
N ASN A 52 6.04 -4.73 -9.77
CA ASN A 52 6.92 -3.77 -10.43
C ASN A 52 6.20 -2.42 -10.56
N GLU A 53 6.86 -1.36 -10.11
CA GLU A 53 6.39 0.02 -10.33
C GLU A 53 7.22 0.67 -11.44
N SER A 54 6.55 1.34 -12.38
CA SER A 54 7.19 2.09 -13.46
C SER A 54 6.67 3.53 -13.51
N VAL A 55 7.59 4.48 -13.64
CA VAL A 55 7.24 5.91 -13.76
C VAL A 55 6.86 6.21 -15.20
N VAL A 56 5.55 6.37 -15.45
CA VAL A 56 5.04 6.63 -16.81
C VAL A 56 5.29 8.08 -17.24
N LYS A 57 5.04 9.06 -16.36
CA LYS A 57 5.17 10.48 -16.69
C LYS A 57 5.35 11.34 -15.43
N ILE A 58 6.26 12.30 -15.50
CA ILE A 58 6.40 13.37 -14.50
C ILE A 58 5.92 14.66 -15.15
N SER A 59 4.96 15.35 -14.53
CA SER A 59 4.42 16.62 -15.02
C SER A 59 4.58 17.68 -13.95
N MET A 60 5.04 18.88 -14.32
CA MET A 60 5.06 20.03 -13.41
C MET A 60 3.68 20.66 -13.34
N VAL A 61 3.18 20.89 -12.13
CA VAL A 61 1.95 21.63 -11.85
C VAL A 61 2.29 22.85 -11.01
N GLN A 62 1.71 24.00 -11.36
CA GLN A 62 1.90 25.25 -10.63
C GLN A 62 0.52 25.79 -10.25
N LEU A 63 0.29 25.97 -8.95
CA LEU A 63 -0.89 26.64 -8.41
C LEU A 63 -0.50 28.08 -8.05
N MET A 64 -1.21 29.07 -8.59
CA MET A 64 -1.00 30.47 -8.22
C MET A 64 -1.91 30.80 -7.04
N THR A 65 -1.36 31.46 -6.03
CA THR A 65 -2.11 32.02 -4.90
C THR A 65 -2.16 33.54 -5.08
N ALA A 66 -3.34 34.13 -4.88
CA ALA A 66 -3.55 35.58 -4.93
C ALA A 66 -3.02 36.27 -3.67
#